data_AF-A0A3C1KQV9-F1
#
_entry.id   AF-A0A3C1KQV9-F1
#
_cell.length_a   1.000
_cell.length_b   1.000
_cell.length_c   1.000
_cell.angle_alpha   90.00
_cell.angle_beta   90.00
_cell.angle_gamma   90.00
#
_symmetry.space_group_name_H-M   'P 1'
#
loop_
_entity.id
_entity.type
_entity.pdbx_description
1 polymer ?
#
loop_
_entity_poly.entity_id
_entity_poly.type
_entity_poly.pdbx_seq_one_letter_code
_entity_poly.pdbx_strand_id
1 'polypeptide(L)'
;GTLRRYGFFLLAFGVLTPVLSALVGLGLGWALGLSVGGAVVLATLAASASYIAVPAAMRISVPEANPALSLAASLGVTFPFNVLFGIPLYHWLAGQFYALTGAA
;
A
#
# COMPACT_ATOMS: atom_id res chain seq x y z
N GLY A 1 -18.39 4.07 19.87
CA GLY A 1 -17.17 4.66 19.29
C GLY A 1 -17.09 4.30 17.81
N THR A 2 -17.02 5.30 16.94
CA THR A 2 -17.01 5.19 15.46
C THR A 2 -15.99 4.16 14.94
N LEU A 3 -14.85 4.00 15.62
CA LEU A 3 -13.82 3.01 15.30
C LEU A 3 -14.30 1.54 15.44
N ARG A 4 -15.21 1.23 16.38
CA ARG A 4 -15.79 -0.11 16.51
C ARG A 4 -16.76 -0.46 15.37
N ARG A 5 -17.36 0.53 14.72
CA ARG A 5 -18.32 0.33 13.63
C ARG A 5 -17.63 0.16 12.27
N TYR A 6 -16.53 0.86 12.05
CA TYR A 6 -15.78 0.82 10.78
C TYR A 6 -14.45 0.06 10.85
N GLY A 7 -14.03 -0.42 12.03
CA GLY A 7 -12.70 -1.00 12.24
C GLY A 7 -12.39 -2.18 11.34
N PHE A 8 -13.33 -3.10 11.13
CA PHE A 8 -13.13 -4.24 10.24
C PHE A 8 -12.94 -3.79 8.78
N PHE A 9 -13.76 -2.86 8.30
CA PHE A 9 -13.62 -2.31 6.96
C PHE A 9 -12.27 -1.60 6.79
N LEU A 10 -11.85 -0.78 7.76
CA LEU A 10 -10.57 -0.07 7.70
C LEU A 10 -9.37 -1.02 7.72
N LEU A 11 -9.44 -2.11 8.49
CA LEU A 11 -8.42 -3.14 8.50
C LEU A 11 -8.34 -3.86 7.14
N ALA A 12 -9.48 -4.32 6.63
CA ALA A 12 -9.54 -4.98 5.33
C ALA A 12 -9.05 -4.06 4.20
N PHE A 13 -9.54 -2.82 4.16
CA PHE A 13 -9.12 -1.82 3.17
C PHE A 13 -7.63 -1.49 3.30
N GLY A 14 -7.16 -1.20 4.52
CA GLY A 14 -5.77 -0.83 4.80
C GLY A 14 -4.75 -1.93 4.54
N VAL A 15 -5.19 -3.18 4.33
CA VAL A 15 -4.35 -4.33 3.98
C VAL A 15 -4.52 -4.72 2.51
N LEU A 16 -5.76 -4.84 2.01
CA LEU A 16 -6.02 -5.30 0.65
C LEU A 16 -5.61 -4.27 -0.40
N THR A 17 -5.90 -2.98 -0.17
CA THR A 17 -5.59 -1.93 -1.13
C THR A 17 -4.09 -1.81 -1.42
N PRO A 18 -3.18 -1.79 -0.42
CA PRO A 18 -1.74 -1.83 -0.66
C PRO A 18 -1.28 -3.02 -1.51
N VAL A 19 -1.81 -4.22 -1.26
CA VAL A 19 -1.45 -5.42 -2.03
C VAL A 19 -1.87 -5.29 -3.49
N LEU A 20 -3.09 -4.82 -3.76
CA LEU A 20 -3.56 -4.58 -5.13
C LEU A 20 -2.70 -3.54 -5.85
N SER A 21 -2.36 -2.43 -5.17
CA SER A 21 -1.48 -1.41 -5.74
C SER A 21 -0.05 -1.90 -5.96
N ALA A 22 0.46 -2.78 -5.08
CA ALA A 22 1.77 -3.40 -5.26
C ALA A 22 1.84 -4.25 -6.53
N LEU A 23 0.77 -5.00 -6.84
CA LEU A 23 0.67 -5.78 -8.07
C LEU A 23 0.73 -4.89 -9.31
N VAL A 24 0.07 -3.73 -9.27
CA VAL A 24 0.16 -2.73 -10.34
C VAL A 24 1.58 -2.20 -10.46
N GLY A 25 2.21 -1.79 -9.36
CA GLY A 25 3.59 -1.30 -9.36
C GLY A 25 4.60 -2.34 -9.83
N LEU A 26 4.42 -3.60 -9.47
CA LEU A 26 5.24 -4.72 -9.94
C LEU A 26 5.07 -4.94 -11.45
N GLY A 27 3.82 -4.98 -11.93
CA GLY A 27 3.53 -5.12 -13.36
C GLY A 27 4.10 -3.98 -14.19
N LEU A 28 4.02 -2.74 -13.70
CA LEU A 28 4.65 -1.59 -14.33
C LEU A 28 6.17 -1.68 -14.29
N GLY A 29 6.77 -2.08 -13.16
CA GLY A 29 8.21 -2.24 -13.05
C GLY A 29 8.76 -3.24 -14.05
N TRP A 30 8.07 -4.37 -14.21
CA TRP A 30 8.38 -5.35 -15.24
C TRP A 30 8.20 -4.80 -16.66
N ALA A 31 7.07 -4.14 -16.96
CA ALA A 31 6.81 -3.57 -18.27
C ALA A 31 7.84 -2.49 -18.67
N LEU A 32 8.43 -1.81 -17.69
CA LEU A 32 9.48 -0.81 -17.86
C LEU A 32 10.89 -1.43 -17.93
N GLY A 33 11.03 -2.75 -17.83
CA GLY A 33 12.32 -3.45 -17.86
C GLY A 33 13.19 -3.20 -16.62
N LEU A 34 12.58 -2.87 -15.48
CA LEU A 34 13.32 -2.72 -14.23
C LEU A 34 13.77 -4.09 -13.73
N SER A 35 14.90 -4.13 -13.02
CA SER A 35 15.32 -5.33 -12.28
C SER A 35 14.32 -5.69 -11.18
N VAL A 36 14.40 -6.91 -10.64
CA VAL A 36 13.59 -7.35 -9.49
C VAL A 36 13.62 -6.31 -8.37
N GLY A 37 14.81 -5.84 -7.99
CA GLY A 37 14.96 -4.84 -6.93
C GLY A 37 14.27 -3.51 -7.27
N GLY A 38 14.39 -3.05 -8.52
CA GLY A 38 13.70 -1.82 -8.98
C GLY A 38 12.19 -1.96 -8.95
N ALA A 39 11.66 -3.11 -9.38
CA ALA A 39 10.23 -3.37 -9.36
C ALA A 39 9.68 -3.53 -7.94
N VAL A 40 10.45 -4.09 -6.99
CA VAL A 40 10.06 -4.12 -5.57
C VAL A 40 9.97 -2.72 -4.97
N VAL A 41 10.92 -1.84 -5.29
CA VAL A 41 10.85 -0.43 -4.87
C VAL A 41 9.60 0.23 -5.45
N LEU A 42 9.33 0.06 -6.75
CA LEU A 42 8.15 0.64 -7.38
C LEU A 42 6.84 0.08 -6.81
N ALA A 43 6.75 -1.24 -6.59
CA ALA A 43 5.62 -1.89 -5.94
C ALA A 43 5.40 -1.33 -4.53
N THR A 44 6.47 -1.14 -3.75
CA THR A 44 6.39 -0.58 -2.39
C THR A 44 5.90 0.87 -2.39
N LEU A 45 6.35 1.68 -3.36
CA LEU A 45 5.88 3.05 -3.54
C LEU A 45 4.39 3.08 -3.92
N ALA A 46 3.97 2.23 -4.86
CA ALA A 46 2.57 2.11 -5.27
C ALA A 46 1.65 1.62 -4.13
N ALA A 47 2.14 0.70 -3.30
CA ALA A 47 1.42 0.15 -2.15
C ALA A 47 1.30 1.11 -0.96
N SER A 48 2.13 2.15 -0.91
CA SER A 48 2.19 3.06 0.24
C SER A 48 1.07 4.09 0.20
N ALA A 49 0.50 4.36 1.38
CA ALA A 49 -0.43 5.48 1.54
C ALA A 49 0.32 6.79 1.80
N SER A 50 -0.35 7.93 1.61
CA SER A 50 0.16 9.21 2.10
C SER A 50 -0.05 9.29 3.62
N TYR A 51 1.06 9.26 4.36
CA TYR A 51 1.05 9.23 5.83
C TYR A 51 0.97 10.62 6.48
N ILE A 52 1.15 11.69 5.69
CA ILE A 52 1.25 13.07 6.18
C ILE A 52 0.26 13.96 5.45
N ALA A 53 0.43 14.12 4.13
CA ALA A 53 -0.29 15.12 3.35
C ALA A 53 -1.78 14.82 3.21
N VAL A 54 -2.18 13.58 2.89
CA VAL A 54 -3.60 13.24 2.73
C VAL A 54 -4.38 13.37 4.05
N PRO A 55 -3.92 12.85 5.21
CA PRO A 55 -4.60 13.08 6.47
C PRO A 55 -4.75 14.57 6.82
N ALA A 56 -3.72 15.39 6.54
CA ALA A 56 -3.78 16.83 6.75
C ALA A 56 -4.77 17.51 5.80
N ALA A 57 -4.76 17.15 4.52
CA ALA A 57 -5.70 17.66 3.52
C ALA A 57 -7.15 17.27 3.87
N MET A 58 -7.40 16.01 4.27
CA MET A 58 -8.74 15.54 4.65
C MET A 58 -9.30 16.31 5.85
N ARG A 59 -8.45 16.71 6.82
CA ARG A 59 -8.85 17.56 7.96
C ARG A 59 -9.38 18.93 7.53
N ILE A 60 -8.88 19.46 6.41
CA ILE A 60 -9.14 20.84 5.98
C ILE A 60 -10.20 20.86 4.88
N SER A 61 -10.11 19.93 3.93
CA SER A 61 -10.87 19.92 2.68
C SER A 61 -12.18 19.16 2.76
N VAL A 62 -12.36 18.27 3.76
CA VAL A 62 -13.59 17.47 3.93
C VAL A 62 -14.07 17.55 5.38
N PRO A 63 -14.71 18.67 5.79
CA PRO A 63 -15.07 18.94 7.18
C PRO A 63 -16.00 17.89 7.82
N GLU A 64 -16.83 17.24 7.02
CA GLU A 64 -17.79 16.22 7.45
C GLU A 64 -17.11 14.86 7.70
N ALA A 65 -15.92 14.63 7.12
CA ALA A 65 -15.19 13.39 7.29
C ALA A 65 -14.46 13.38 8.63
N ASN A 66 -14.50 12.25 9.34
CA ASN A 66 -13.72 12.08 10.55
C ASN A 66 -12.23 11.85 10.19
N PRO A 67 -11.32 12.80 10.44
CA PRO A 67 -9.94 12.69 9.99
C PRO A 67 -9.13 11.68 10.80
N ALA A 68 -9.63 11.28 11.97
CA ALA A 68 -9.04 10.18 12.73
C ALA A 68 -9.16 8.85 11.98
N LEU A 69 -10.17 8.67 11.12
CA LEU A 69 -10.29 7.45 10.31
C LEU A 69 -9.22 7.40 9.22
N SER A 70 -8.95 8.52 8.54
CA SER A 70 -7.87 8.61 7.54
C SER A 70 -6.50 8.34 8.19
N LEU A 71 -6.24 8.94 9.36
CA LEU A 71 -5.03 8.72 10.12
C LEU A 71 -4.90 7.26 10.60
N ALA A 72 -5.97 6.69 11.14
CA ALA A 72 -5.98 5.31 11.62
C ALA A 72 -5.74 4.31 10.49
N ALA A 73 -6.34 4.53 9.31
CA ALA A 73 -6.11 3.68 8.15
C ALA A 73 -4.65 3.76 7.66
N SER A 74 -4.12 4.97 7.45
CA SER A 74 -2.79 5.13 6.86
C SER A 74 -1.66 4.79 7.83
N LEU A 75 -1.63 5.37 9.02
CA LEU A 75 -0.57 5.16 10.02
C LEU A 75 -0.80 3.93 10.90
N GLY A 76 -2.06 3.66 11.26
CA GLY A 76 -2.39 2.57 12.18
C GLY A 76 -2.47 1.20 11.52
N VAL A 77 -2.71 1.13 10.20
CA VAL A 77 -2.88 -0.12 9.47
C VAL A 77 -1.91 -0.24 8.30
N THR A 78 -2.01 0.62 7.29
CA THR A 78 -1.25 0.46 6.03
C THR A 78 0.25 0.58 6.23
N PHE A 79 0.73 1.58 6.98
CA PHE A 79 2.16 1.73 7.26
C PHE A 79 2.78 0.51 7.94
N PRO A 80 2.29 0.06 9.12
CA PRO A 80 2.88 -1.11 9.79
C PRO A 80 2.69 -2.39 8.97
N PHE A 81 1.57 -2.54 8.26
CA PHE A 81 1.39 -3.66 7.33
C PHE A 81 2.48 -3.67 6.25
N ASN A 82 2.70 -2.55 5.56
CA ASN A 82 3.69 -2.48 4.48
C ASN A 82 5.11 -2.76 4.98
N VAL A 83 5.50 -2.20 6.12
CA VAL A 83 6.85 -2.41 6.67
C VAL A 83 7.06 -3.84 7.13
N LEU A 84 6.09 -4.43 7.85
CA LEU A 84 6.26 -5.75 8.48
C LEU A 84 5.99 -6.91 7.50
N PHE A 85 5.00 -6.76 6.63
CA PHE A 85 4.49 -7.86 5.80
C PHE A 85 4.49 -7.52 4.31
N GLY A 86 4.10 -6.30 3.94
CA GLY A 86 3.97 -5.88 2.55
C GLY A 86 5.28 -5.99 1.78
N ILE A 87 6.35 -5.32 2.22
CA ILE A 87 7.65 -5.34 1.53
C ILE A 87 8.20 -6.77 1.35
N PRO A 88 8.25 -7.63 2.39
CA PRO A 88 8.62 -9.04 2.21
C PRO A 88 7.73 -9.77 1.20
N LEU A 89 6.41 -9.56 1.24
CA LEU A 89 5.46 -10.16 0.32
C LEU A 89 5.69 -9.69 -1.13
N TYR A 90 5.89 -8.39 -1.34
CA TYR A 90 6.10 -7.80 -2.67
C TYR A 90 7.42 -8.29 -3.27
N HIS A 91 8.47 -8.40 -2.45
CA HIS A 91 9.75 -8.98 -2.86
C HIS A 91 9.60 -10.44 -3.27
N TRP A 92 8.90 -11.25 -2.48
CA TRP A 92 8.62 -12.64 -2.83
C TRP A 92 7.84 -12.75 -4.14
N LEU A 93 6.75 -11.97 -4.30
CA LEU A 93 5.95 -11.93 -5.53
C LEU A 93 6.78 -11.51 -6.74
N ALA A 94 7.63 -10.50 -6.61
CA ALA A 94 8.50 -10.03 -7.68
C ALA A 94 9.46 -11.13 -8.13
N GLY A 95 10.09 -11.83 -7.19
CA GLY A 95 10.98 -12.96 -7.50
C GLY A 95 10.26 -14.08 -8.26
N GLN A 96 9.05 -14.46 -7.83
CA GLN A 96 8.25 -15.45 -8.55
C GLN A 96 7.86 -14.96 -9.96
N PHE A 97 7.40 -13.72 -10.08
CA PHE A 97 6.93 -13.16 -11.34
C PHE A 97 8.05 -13.02 -12.39
N TYR A 98 9.23 -12.58 -11.97
CA TYR A 98 10.39 -12.44 -12.85
C TYR A 98 10.94 -13.80 -13.29
N ALA A 99 11.01 -14.77 -12.38
CA ALA A 99 11.38 -16.14 -12.71
C ALA A 99 10.44 -16.77 -13.75
N LEU A 100 9.13 -16.51 -13.65
CA LEU A 100 8.13 -17.02 -14.60
C LEU A 100 8.19 -16.34 -15.97
N THR A 101 8.60 -15.07 -16.02
CA THR A 101 8.64 -14.28 -17.26
C THR A 101 10.00 -14.33 -17.96
N GLY A 102 11.02 -14.93 -17.35
CA GLY A 102 12.38 -14.97 -17.89
C GLY A 102 13.08 -13.60 -17.91
N ALA A 103 12.50 -12.61 -17.22
CA ALA A 103 13.11 -11.30 -17.03
C ALA A 103 14.11 -11.38 -15.87
N ALA A 104 15.35 -10.94 -16.09
CA ALA A 104 16.42 -10.87 -15.08
C ALA A 104 16.33 -9.58 -14.24
#